data_AF-A0A0R3Q822-F1
#
_entry.id   AF-A0A0R3Q822-F1
#
_cell.length_a   1.000
_cell.length_b   1.000
_cell.length_c   1.000
_cell.angle_alpha   90.00
_cell.angle_beta   90.00
_cell.angle_gamma   90.00
#
_symmetry.space_group_name_H-M   'P 1'
#
loop_
_entity.id
_entity.type
_entity.pdbx_description
1 polymer ?
#
loop_
_entity_poly.entity_id
_entity_poly.type
_entity_poly.pdbx_seq_one_letter_code
_entity_poly.pdbx_strand_id
1 'polypeptide(L)'
;LELSNSKKKDGSGRKFRNLLTALKSHIALLDNRLKKDECSDNPCRNGATCIDLYNKFMCICPSHFEGETCENRVNECSIYQGTPAGCQNNASCILNADGFHCVCQQGFHGALCQLRATACEFSLDLCGPAGHCIPTQPDPETNEVGTN
;
A
#
# COMPACT_ATOMS: atom_id res chain seq x y z
N LEU A 1 -75.99 -34.27 28.04
CA LEU A 1 -75.35 -33.44 27.00
C LEU A 1 -74.02 -32.96 27.55
N GLU A 2 -72.97 -33.77 27.42
CA GLU A 2 -71.60 -33.39 27.78
C GLU A 2 -70.89 -32.98 26.48
N LEU A 3 -70.60 -31.69 26.30
CA LEU A 3 -69.83 -31.22 25.16
C LEU A 3 -68.36 -31.60 25.38
N SER A 4 -67.90 -32.63 24.66
CA SER A 4 -66.49 -32.98 24.54
C SER A 4 -65.76 -31.88 23.74
N ASN A 5 -65.18 -30.92 24.46
CA ASN A 5 -64.30 -29.92 23.90
C ASN A 5 -62.97 -30.59 23.47
N SER A 6 -62.92 -30.99 22.20
CA SER A 6 -61.72 -31.54 21.57
C SER A 6 -60.69 -30.42 21.38
N LYS A 7 -59.68 -30.38 22.26
CA LYS A 7 -58.50 -29.51 22.12
C LYS A 7 -57.77 -29.87 20.81
N LYS A 8 -58.07 -29.16 19.72
CA LYS A 8 -57.30 -29.22 18.48
C LYS A 8 -55.84 -28.95 18.82
N LYS A 9 -54.98 -29.97 18.67
CA LYS A 9 -53.52 -29.85 18.83
C LYS A 9 -53.02 -28.93 17.71
N ASP A 10 -52.87 -27.65 18.04
CA ASP A 10 -52.35 -26.62 17.15
C ASP A 10 -50.85 -26.85 16.87
N GLY A 11 -50.56 -27.79 15.96
CA GLY A 11 -49.23 -28.06 15.44
C GLY A 11 -48.75 -27.00 14.44
N SER A 12 -49.67 -26.27 13.81
CA SER A 12 -49.37 -25.22 12.84
C SER A 12 -48.83 -23.97 13.53
N GLY A 13 -49.47 -23.53 14.62
CA GLY A 13 -49.01 -22.42 15.44
C GLY A 13 -47.70 -22.73 16.19
N ARG A 14 -47.39 -24.01 16.46
CA ARG A 14 -46.09 -24.41 17.03
C ARG A 14 -44.96 -24.35 15.99
N LYS A 15 -45.22 -24.80 14.75
CA LYS A 15 -44.26 -24.65 13.63
C LYS A 15 -44.00 -23.18 13.31
N PHE A 16 -45.04 -22.35 13.25
CA PHE A 16 -44.92 -20.92 13.02
C PHE A 16 -44.16 -20.21 14.14
N ARG A 17 -44.44 -20.53 15.41
CA ARG A 17 -43.68 -20.00 16.55
C ARG A 17 -42.21 -20.40 16.51
N ASN A 18 -41.91 -21.65 16.18
CA ASN A 18 -40.52 -22.12 16.06
C ASN A 18 -39.78 -21.38 14.93
N LEU A 19 -40.44 -21.19 13.78
CA LEU A 19 -39.88 -20.41 12.67
C LEU A 19 -39.64 -18.95 13.05
N LEU A 20 -40.61 -18.34 13.75
CA LEU A 20 -40.50 -16.97 14.25
C LEU A 20 -39.37 -16.82 15.27
N THR A 21 -39.18 -17.79 16.16
CA THR A 21 -38.06 -17.80 17.13
C THR A 21 -36.71 -17.93 16.42
N ALA A 22 -36.60 -18.80 15.41
CA ALA A 22 -35.38 -18.95 14.62
C ALA A 22 -35.05 -17.68 13.80
N LEU A 23 -36.07 -17.01 13.27
CA LEU A 23 -35.89 -15.74 12.58
C LEU A 23 -35.44 -14.64 13.55
N LYS A 24 -36.06 -14.56 14.74
CA LYS A 24 -35.67 -13.61 15.79
C LYS A 24 -34.23 -13.82 16.27
N SER A 25 -33.79 -15.07 16.43
CA SER A 25 -32.40 -15.35 16.81
C SER A 25 -31.41 -14.95 15.71
N HIS A 26 -31.76 -15.17 14.44
CA HIS A 26 -30.91 -14.74 13.33
C HIS A 26 -30.79 -13.21 13.25
N ILE A 27 -31.90 -12.49 13.43
CA ILE A 27 -31.91 -11.02 13.49
C ILE A 27 -31.06 -10.53 14.67
N ALA A 28 -31.19 -11.14 15.86
CA ALA A 28 -30.39 -10.77 17.02
C ALA A 28 -28.88 -10.98 16.80
N LEU A 29 -28.48 -12.02 16.05
CA LEU A 29 -27.07 -12.25 15.68
C LEU A 29 -26.57 -11.17 14.71
N LEU A 30 -27.39 -10.76 13.74
CA LEU A 30 -27.04 -9.68 12.81
C LEU A 30 -26.93 -8.33 13.54
N ASP A 31 -27.84 -8.04 14.47
CA ASP A 31 -27.79 -6.84 15.32
C ASP A 31 -26.53 -6.79 16.20
N ASN A 32 -26.08 -7.93 16.71
CA ASN A 32 -24.86 -7.99 17.53
C ASN A 32 -23.61 -7.68 16.68
N ARG A 33 -23.55 -8.24 15.47
CA ARG A 33 -22.47 -8.03 14.50
C ARG A 33 -22.37 -6.58 14.01
N LEU A 34 -23.50 -5.87 13.96
CA LEU A 34 -23.55 -4.44 13.64
C LEU A 34 -23.14 -3.53 14.81
N LYS A 35 -23.13 -4.06 16.05
CA LYS A 35 -22.80 -3.30 17.27
C LYS A 35 -21.42 -3.58 17.82
N LYS A 36 -20.75 -4.63 17.33
CA LYS A 36 -19.40 -4.96 17.71
C LYS A 36 -18.46 -3.96 17.04
N ASP A 37 -17.63 -3.30 17.84
CA ASP A 37 -16.55 -2.45 17.34
C ASP A 37 -15.29 -3.29 17.15
N GLU A 38 -14.95 -3.57 15.90
CA GLU A 38 -13.77 -4.33 15.53
C GLU A 38 -12.44 -3.58 15.76
N CYS A 39 -12.48 -2.27 16.03
CA CYS A 39 -11.31 -1.48 16.36
C CYS A 39 -10.98 -1.42 17.86
N SER A 40 -11.87 -1.93 18.72
CA SER A 40 -11.72 -1.87 20.19
C SER A 40 -10.41 -2.47 20.72
N ASP A 41 -9.87 -3.49 20.05
CA ASP A 41 -8.60 -4.14 20.42
C ASP A 41 -7.36 -3.48 19.81
N ASN A 42 -7.51 -2.33 19.13
CA ASN A 42 -6.44 -1.63 18.40
C ASN A 42 -5.63 -2.56 17.47
N PRO A 43 -6.27 -3.20 16.48
CA PRO A 43 -5.59 -4.15 15.59
C PRO A 43 -4.50 -3.48 14.73
N CYS A 44 -4.67 -2.20 14.38
CA CYS A 44 -3.76 -1.47 13.51
C CYS A 44 -2.45 -1.04 14.20
N ARG A 45 -1.32 -1.19 13.49
CA ARG A 45 0.04 -0.91 13.97
C ARG A 45 0.59 0.41 13.41
N ASN A 46 1.74 0.83 13.92
CA ASN A 46 2.56 1.91 13.36
C ASN A 46 1.83 3.26 13.19
N GLY A 47 0.86 3.56 14.06
CA GLY A 47 0.09 4.81 14.00
C GLY A 47 -1.01 4.82 12.93
N ALA A 48 -1.36 3.67 12.37
CA ALA A 48 -2.47 3.54 11.43
C ALA A 48 -3.83 3.85 12.07
N THR A 49 -4.75 4.37 11.25
CA THR A 49 -6.12 4.66 11.67
C THR A 49 -7.00 3.43 11.45
N CYS A 50 -7.68 2.98 12.51
CA CYS A 50 -8.63 1.87 12.42
C CYS A 50 -10.03 2.37 12.03
N ILE A 51 -10.66 1.71 11.07
CA ILE A 51 -12.05 1.92 10.69
C ILE A 51 -12.83 0.65 10.99
N ASP A 52 -13.85 0.80 11.84
CA ASP A 52 -14.83 -0.23 12.15
C ASP A 52 -15.78 -0.44 10.97
N LEU A 53 -15.97 -1.70 10.57
CA LEU A 53 -16.82 -2.11 9.45
C LEU A 53 -17.64 -3.32 9.88
N TYR A 54 -18.68 -3.71 9.12
CA TYR A 54 -19.48 -4.87 9.48
C TYR A 54 -18.64 -6.17 9.57
N ASN A 55 -18.47 -6.70 10.80
CA ASN A 55 -17.74 -7.94 11.13
C ASN A 55 -16.24 -7.92 10.79
N LYS A 56 -15.65 -6.75 10.56
CA LYS A 56 -14.23 -6.63 10.21
C LYS A 56 -13.74 -5.22 10.49
N PHE A 57 -12.43 -5.04 10.48
CA PHE A 57 -11.83 -3.71 10.49
C PHE A 57 -11.13 -3.44 9.16
N MET A 58 -10.76 -2.19 8.96
CA MET A 58 -9.82 -1.77 7.92
C MET A 58 -8.82 -0.81 8.54
N CYS A 59 -7.53 -1.08 8.35
CA CYS A 59 -6.48 -0.16 8.75
C CYS A 59 -6.11 0.75 7.58
N ILE A 60 -6.18 2.06 7.79
CA ILE A 60 -5.56 3.04 6.88
C ILE A 60 -4.11 3.17 7.29
N CYS A 61 -3.23 2.58 6.49
CA CYS A 61 -1.80 2.61 6.75
C CYS A 61 -1.22 4.01 6.48
N PRO A 62 -0.34 4.51 7.38
CA PRO A 62 0.46 5.68 7.08
C PRO A 62 1.46 5.37 5.97
N SER A 63 2.05 6.42 5.40
CA SER A 63 3.10 6.29 4.40
C SER A 63 4.20 5.33 4.87
N HIS A 64 4.70 4.52 3.94
CA HIS A 64 5.75 3.51 4.16
C HIS A 64 5.34 2.26 4.97
N PHE A 65 4.06 2.03 5.24
CA PHE A 65 3.55 0.80 5.87
C PHE A 65 2.49 0.09 5.03
N GLU A 66 2.45 -1.23 5.13
CA GLU A 66 1.52 -2.12 4.42
C GLU A 66 1.16 -3.36 5.27
N GLY A 67 0.23 -4.17 4.76
CA GLY A 67 -0.34 -5.32 5.46
C GLY A 67 -1.76 -5.04 5.97
N GLU A 68 -2.46 -6.09 6.39
CA GLU A 68 -3.84 -5.98 6.91
C GLU A 68 -3.92 -5.11 8.16
N THR A 69 -2.87 -5.15 8.99
CA THR A 69 -2.74 -4.37 10.21
C THR A 69 -1.67 -3.28 10.12
N CYS A 70 -1.17 -2.98 8.91
CA CYS A 70 -0.05 -2.06 8.69
C CYS A 70 1.22 -2.44 9.46
N GLU A 71 1.44 -3.74 9.64
CA GLU A 71 2.53 -4.30 10.44
C GLU A 71 3.87 -4.31 9.71
N ASN A 72 3.85 -4.28 8.37
CA ASN A 72 5.04 -4.38 7.56
C ASN A 72 5.46 -3.00 7.06
N ARG A 73 6.77 -2.76 7.04
CA ARG A 73 7.33 -1.61 6.34
C ARG A 73 7.36 -1.92 4.86
N VAL A 74 6.89 -0.99 4.04
CA VAL A 74 6.98 -1.09 2.58
C VAL A 74 8.45 -1.20 2.18
N ASN A 75 8.73 -2.11 1.25
CA ASN A 75 10.02 -2.19 0.59
C ASN A 75 9.91 -1.48 -0.77
N GLU A 76 10.13 -0.17 -0.77
CA GLU A 76 10.04 0.66 -1.97
C GLU A 76 11.04 0.23 -3.05
N CYS A 77 12.21 -0.29 -2.67
CA CYS A 77 13.15 -0.86 -3.61
C CYS A 77 12.56 -2.03 -4.38
N SER A 78 11.92 -3.00 -3.71
CA SER A 78 11.30 -4.13 -4.40
C SER A 78 10.15 -3.73 -5.33
N ILE A 79 9.47 -2.61 -5.04
CA ILE A 79 8.33 -2.13 -5.84
C ILE A 79 8.81 -1.31 -7.04
N TYR A 80 9.75 -0.38 -6.83
CA TYR A 80 10.12 0.59 -7.85
C TYR A 80 11.36 0.21 -8.67
N GLN A 81 12.21 -0.71 -8.19
CA GLN A 81 13.41 -1.13 -8.94
C GLN A 81 13.03 -1.67 -10.33
N GLY A 82 13.66 -1.14 -11.38
CA GLY A 82 13.37 -1.52 -12.76
C GLY A 82 12.13 -0.86 -13.37
N THR A 83 11.48 0.04 -12.64
CA THR A 83 10.40 0.90 -13.17
C THR A 83 10.91 2.33 -13.42
N PRO A 84 10.25 3.16 -14.24
CA PRO A 84 10.61 4.57 -14.41
C PRO A 84 10.57 5.41 -13.13
N ALA A 85 9.86 4.96 -12.10
CA ALA A 85 9.75 5.64 -10.81
C ALA A 85 10.85 5.23 -9.80
N GLY A 86 11.70 4.26 -10.14
CA GLY A 86 12.79 3.80 -9.27
C GLY A 86 14.18 4.15 -9.80
N CYS A 87 15.20 3.52 -9.19
CA CYS A 87 16.59 3.74 -9.55
C CYS A 87 16.89 3.29 -10.99
N GLN A 88 17.42 4.20 -11.80
CA GLN A 88 17.74 4.01 -13.22
C GLN A 88 19.23 3.67 -13.42
N ASN A 89 19.60 3.30 -14.64
CA ASN A 89 20.98 3.15 -15.09
C ASN A 89 21.84 2.25 -14.17
N ASN A 90 21.28 1.09 -13.79
CA ASN A 90 21.93 0.11 -12.92
C ASN A 90 22.34 0.65 -11.53
N ALA A 91 21.72 1.74 -11.07
CA ALA A 91 21.91 2.25 -9.73
C ALA A 91 21.38 1.27 -8.67
N SER A 92 22.05 1.25 -7.51
CA SER A 92 21.65 0.43 -6.37
C SER A 92 20.58 1.16 -5.56
N CYS A 93 19.50 0.48 -5.22
CA CYS A 93 18.48 1.02 -4.32
C CYS A 93 18.77 0.63 -2.87
N ILE A 94 18.65 1.61 -1.98
CA ILE A 94 18.81 1.42 -0.54
C ILE A 94 17.55 1.94 0.16
N LEU A 95 16.97 1.14 1.03
CA LEU A 95 15.87 1.54 1.91
C LEU A 95 16.41 2.43 3.04
N ASN A 96 15.72 3.54 3.29
CA ASN A 96 16.00 4.49 4.36
C ASN A 96 14.72 4.74 5.16
N ALA A 97 14.79 5.42 6.32
CA ALA A 97 13.61 5.67 7.17
C ALA A 97 12.43 6.33 6.43
N ASP A 98 12.72 7.26 5.52
CA ASP A 98 11.73 8.03 4.74
C ASP A 98 11.39 7.43 3.36
N GLY A 99 11.80 6.18 3.10
CA GLY A 99 11.50 5.45 1.86
C GLY A 99 12.72 4.78 1.26
N PHE A 100 13.18 5.26 0.10
CA PHE A 100 14.38 4.75 -0.56
C PHE A 100 15.25 5.87 -1.16
N HIS A 101 16.52 5.55 -1.40
CA HIS A 101 17.47 6.41 -2.09
C HIS A 101 18.31 5.58 -3.07
N CYS A 102 18.67 6.17 -4.21
CA CYS A 102 19.48 5.52 -5.24
C CYS A 102 20.97 5.89 -5.12
N VAL A 103 21.83 4.89 -5.00
CA VAL A 103 23.28 5.07 -5.15
C VAL A 103 23.63 4.94 -6.63
N CYS A 104 23.98 6.07 -7.24
CA CYS A 104 24.25 6.15 -8.67
C CYS A 104 25.58 5.48 -9.03
N GLN A 105 25.58 4.81 -10.19
CA GLN A 105 26.81 4.36 -10.83
C GLN A 105 27.61 5.57 -11.33
N GLN A 106 28.91 5.36 -11.57
CA GLN A 106 29.76 6.39 -12.15
C GLN A 106 29.16 6.87 -13.48
N GLY A 107 29.12 8.19 -13.67
CA GLY A 107 28.55 8.78 -14.88
C GLY A 107 27.04 9.06 -14.80
N PHE A 108 26.39 8.88 -13.65
CA PHE A 108 24.97 9.17 -13.46
C PHE A 108 24.68 9.97 -12.18
N HIS A 109 23.61 10.76 -12.19
CA HIS A 109 23.16 11.57 -11.06
C HIS A 109 21.64 11.85 -11.12
N GLY A 110 21.16 12.65 -10.15
CA GLY A 110 19.73 12.88 -9.92
C GLY A 110 19.16 11.92 -8.87
N ALA A 111 17.98 12.23 -8.34
CA ALA A 111 17.37 11.46 -7.25
C ALA A 111 17.12 9.97 -7.61
N LEU A 112 16.90 9.69 -8.90
CA LEU A 112 16.70 8.33 -9.43
C LEU A 112 17.86 7.88 -10.32
N CYS A 113 19.00 8.58 -10.31
CA CYS A 113 20.15 8.30 -11.18
C CYS A 113 19.80 8.29 -12.69
N GLN A 114 18.78 9.05 -13.08
CA GLN A 114 18.26 9.10 -14.44
C GLN A 114 19.04 10.02 -15.37
N LEU A 115 19.85 10.93 -14.81
CA LEU A 115 20.60 11.91 -15.58
C LEU A 115 22.02 11.40 -15.84
N ARG A 116 22.52 11.57 -17.06
CA ARG A 116 23.92 11.29 -17.40
C ARG A 116 24.78 12.46 -16.94
N ALA A 117 25.76 12.15 -16.11
CA ALA A 117 26.80 13.06 -15.71
C ALA A 117 27.66 13.40 -16.93
N THR A 118 27.80 14.68 -17.21
CA THR A 118 28.75 15.13 -18.23
C THR A 118 30.11 15.40 -17.60
N ALA A 119 31.18 15.36 -18.41
CA ALA A 119 32.52 15.67 -17.95
C ALA A 119 32.58 17.06 -17.27
N CYS A 120 31.73 18.00 -17.72
CA CYS A 120 31.61 19.34 -17.16
C CYS A 120 30.99 19.43 -15.77
N GLU A 121 30.20 18.42 -15.34
CA GLU A 121 29.57 18.42 -14.02
C GLU A 121 30.42 17.75 -12.94
N PHE A 122 31.34 16.86 -13.33
CA PHE A 122 32.11 16.04 -12.38
C PHE A 122 33.60 16.33 -12.36
N SER A 123 34.14 17.00 -13.39
CA SER A 123 35.58 17.28 -13.47
C SER A 123 35.83 18.78 -13.30
N LEU A 124 36.07 19.19 -12.04
CA LEU A 124 36.41 20.57 -11.70
C LEU A 124 37.74 21.05 -12.33
N ASP A 125 38.60 20.12 -12.71
CA ASP A 125 39.94 20.41 -13.26
C ASP A 125 40.06 20.12 -14.77
N LEU A 126 38.96 19.81 -15.47
CA LEU A 126 39.03 19.49 -16.90
C LEU A 126 39.41 20.69 -17.77
N CYS A 127 39.14 21.89 -17.27
CA CYS A 127 39.37 23.16 -17.96
C CYS A 127 40.33 24.02 -17.13
N GLY A 128 41.29 24.67 -17.79
CA GLY A 128 42.15 25.65 -17.14
C GLY A 128 41.37 26.87 -16.59
N PRO A 129 42.03 27.80 -15.87
CA PRO A 129 41.36 28.90 -15.16
C PRO A 129 40.56 29.88 -16.04
N ALA A 130 40.71 29.83 -17.37
CA ALA A 130 39.92 30.59 -18.34
C ALA A 130 39.10 29.70 -19.31
N GLY A 131 39.05 28.39 -19.06
CA GLY A 131 38.31 27.45 -19.88
C GLY A 131 36.84 27.40 -19.47
N HIS A 132 35.94 27.33 -20.45
CA HIS A 132 34.52 27.05 -20.23
C HIS A 132 34.23 25.63 -20.70
N CYS A 133 33.70 24.80 -19.81
CA CYS A 133 33.34 23.44 -20.17
C CYS A 133 32.00 23.44 -20.92
N ILE A 134 31.99 22.88 -22.13
CA ILE A 134 30.81 22.79 -22.98
C ILE A 134 30.41 21.31 -23.04
N PRO A 135 29.23 20.93 -22.52
CA PRO A 135 28.75 19.55 -22.63
C PRO A 135 28.49 19.22 -24.10
N THR A 136 29.05 18.10 -24.58
CA THR A 136 28.71 17.56 -25.89
C THR A 136 27.24 17.15 -25.89
N GLN A 137 26.41 17.79 -26.72
CA GLN A 137 25.04 17.33 -26.93
C GLN A 137 25.07 15.96 -27.63
N PRO A 138 24.13 15.03 -27.35
CA PRO A 138 24.00 13.81 -28.13
C PRO A 138 23.72 14.19 -29.59
N ASP A 139 24.51 13.63 -30.50
CA ASP A 139 24.33 13.84 -31.93
C ASP A 139 22.97 13.24 -32.36
N PRO A 140 22.04 14.03 -32.94
CA PRO A 140 20.69 13.56 -33.25
C PRO A 140 20.63 12.42 -34.28
N GLU A 141 21.72 12.13 -34.99
CA GLU A 141 21.76 11.07 -36.01
C GLU A 141 22.32 9.74 -35.52
N THR A 142 23.19 9.71 -34.51
CA THR A 142 23.92 8.49 -34.12
C THR A 142 23.61 8.02 -32.70
N ASN A 143 23.04 8.89 -31.86
CA ASN A 143 22.80 8.62 -30.43
C ASN A 143 24.09 8.17 -29.68
N GLU A 144 25.26 8.53 -30.22
CA GLU A 144 26.54 8.29 -29.57
C GLU A 144 26.90 9.49 -28.70
N VAL A 145 27.26 9.22 -27.44
CA VAL A 145 27.88 10.23 -26.58
C VAL A 145 29.36 10.19 -26.86
N GLY A 146 29.83 11.22 -27.58
CA GLY A 146 31.24 11.40 -27.89
C GLY A 146 32.09 11.35 -26.62
N THR A 147 33.07 10.46 -26.62
CA THR A 147 34.15 10.43 -25.64
C THR A 147 35.28 11.28 -26.21
N ASN A 148 35.52 12.44 -25.62
CA ASN A 148 36.80 13.15 -25.76
C ASN A 148 37.67 12.81 -24.56
#